data_AF-A0A4P5T8K2-F1
#
_entry.id   AF-A0A4P5T8K2-F1
#
_cell.length_a   1.000
_cell.length_b   1.000
_cell.length_c   1.000
_cell.angle_alpha   90.00
_cell.angle_beta   90.00
_cell.angle_gamma   90.00
#
_symmetry.space_group_name_H-M   'P 1'
#
loop_
_entity.id
_entity.type
_entity.pdbx_description
1 polymer ?
#
loop_
_entity_poly.entity_id
_entity_poly.type
_entity_poly.pdbx_seq_one_letter_code
_entity_poly.pdbx_strand_id
1 'polypeptide(L)'
;MRQAQYEALKVVNTQLIHLYWEIGKSIAEKQGENWGKAIVPKLSKELQNEFPGIGGFSAGNLWLMSQFYTEYQSVEFLVPLVREISWSKHITILKKCKNNQERQFYILSTKKFGLTKNVLIHQIENKTFERYLLNQTNFEYTFDFLNLACRTFVITTEMIRR
;
A
#
# COMPACT_ATOMS: atom_id res chain seq x y z
N MET A 1 8.34 6.34 -25.59
CA MET A 1 7.02 6.85 -25.11
C MET A 1 6.53 6.14 -23.85
N ARG A 2 6.34 4.81 -23.83
CA ARG A 2 5.87 4.07 -22.64
C ARG A 2 6.74 4.27 -21.39
N GLN A 3 8.08 4.25 -21.53
CA GLN A 3 8.98 4.50 -20.40
C GLN A 3 8.82 5.91 -19.82
N ALA A 4 8.75 6.93 -20.69
CA ALA A 4 8.57 8.32 -20.26
C ALA A 4 7.24 8.54 -19.52
N GLN A 5 6.15 7.91 -19.99
CA GLN A 5 4.86 7.91 -19.28
C GLN A 5 4.96 7.24 -17.90
N TYR A 6 5.68 6.12 -17.82
CA TYR A 6 5.87 5.41 -16.57
C TYR A 6 6.68 6.22 -15.54
N GLU A 7 7.77 6.87 -15.96
CA GLU A 7 8.55 7.74 -15.09
C GLU A 7 7.75 8.96 -14.62
N ALA A 8 6.95 9.57 -15.51
CA ALA A 8 6.06 10.67 -15.13
C ALA A 8 5.06 10.24 -14.04
N LEU A 9 4.44 9.06 -14.19
CA LEU A 9 3.52 8.52 -13.19
C LEU A 9 4.20 8.22 -11.85
N LYS A 10 5.46 7.77 -11.86
CA LYS A 10 6.24 7.57 -10.62
C LYS A 10 6.48 8.86 -9.85
N VAL A 11 6.86 9.93 -10.56
CA VAL A 11 7.07 11.24 -9.94
C VAL A 11 5.77 11.74 -9.33
N VAL A 12 4.65 11.65 -10.06
CA VAL A 12 3.33 12.01 -9.55
C VAL A 12 2.95 11.18 -8.32
N ASN A 13 3.14 9.86 -8.36
CA ASN A 13 2.85 8.99 -7.21
C ASN A 13 3.67 9.36 -5.98
N THR A 14 4.95 9.68 -6.17
CA THR A 14 5.84 10.11 -5.09
C THR A 14 5.32 11.37 -4.41
N GLN A 15 4.90 12.37 -5.19
CA GLN A 15 4.32 13.60 -4.64
C GLN A 15 2.96 13.37 -3.98
N LEU A 16 2.12 12.49 -4.53
CA LEU A 16 0.85 12.12 -3.92
C LEU A 16 1.04 11.44 -2.56
N ILE A 17 1.96 10.48 -2.46
CA ILE A 17 2.26 9.83 -1.18
C ILE A 17 2.84 10.82 -0.15
N HIS A 18 3.66 11.77 -0.60
CA HIS A 18 4.14 12.85 0.26
C HIS A 18 2.99 13.76 0.75
N LEU A 19 2.09 14.18 -0.14
CA LEU A 19 0.91 14.95 0.24
C LEU A 19 0.04 14.19 1.26
N TYR A 20 -0.19 12.90 1.02
CA TYR A 20 -0.97 12.05 1.93
C TYR A 20 -0.32 11.90 3.29
N TRP A 21 1.01 11.84 3.33
CA TRP A 21 1.78 11.86 4.58
C TRP A 21 1.55 13.15 5.37
N GLU A 22 1.68 14.31 4.74
CA GLU A 22 1.51 15.61 5.40
C GLU A 22 0.06 15.84 5.89
N ILE A 23 -0.94 15.45 5.10
CA ILE A 23 -2.34 15.46 5.54
C ILE A 23 -2.53 14.54 6.75
N GLY A 24 -1.98 13.34 6.68
CA GLY A 24 -2.04 12.37 7.77
C GLY A 24 -1.43 12.88 9.06
N LYS A 25 -0.24 13.49 8.97
CA LYS A 25 0.45 14.15 10.06
C LYS A 25 -0.39 15.24 10.71
N SER A 26 -0.88 16.18 9.91
CA SER A 26 -1.72 17.30 10.39
C SER A 26 -2.98 16.82 11.10
N ILE A 27 -3.62 15.75 10.60
CA ILE A 27 -4.78 15.15 11.25
C ILE A 27 -4.38 14.46 12.56
N ALA A 28 -3.31 13.66 12.56
CA ALA A 28 -2.86 12.89 13.72
C ALA A 28 -2.41 13.79 14.89
N GLU A 29 -1.63 14.83 14.61
CA GLU A 29 -1.13 15.78 15.62
C GLU A 29 -2.27 16.54 16.30
N LYS A 30 -3.34 16.84 15.57
CA LYS A 30 -4.48 17.61 16.09
C LYS A 30 -5.59 16.76 16.71
N GLN A 31 -5.54 15.42 16.62
CA GLN A 31 -6.58 14.56 17.19
C GLN A 31 -6.72 14.69 18.72
N GLY A 32 -5.66 15.08 19.43
CA GLY A 32 -5.71 15.37 20.87
C GLY A 32 -6.58 16.57 21.25
N GLU A 33 -6.86 17.47 20.30
CA GLU A 33 -7.60 18.72 20.52
C GLU A 33 -9.08 18.64 20.11
N ASN A 34 -9.68 17.44 20.12
CA ASN A 34 -11.07 17.20 19.67
C ASN A 34 -11.31 17.51 18.18
N TRP A 35 -10.23 17.67 17.41
CA TRP A 35 -10.23 18.09 16.01
C TRP A 35 -10.80 17.01 15.07
N GLY A 36 -10.60 15.73 15.40
CA GLY A 36 -10.86 14.61 14.50
C GLY A 36 -12.32 14.48 14.02
N LYS A 37 -13.31 14.57 14.93
CA LYS A 37 -14.70 14.23 14.59
C LYS A 37 -15.44 15.29 13.77
N ALA A 38 -15.14 16.57 13.99
CA ALA A 38 -15.83 17.67 13.31
C ALA A 38 -15.08 18.21 12.09
N ILE A 39 -13.75 18.12 12.07
CA ILE A 39 -12.94 18.86 11.09
C ILE A 39 -12.56 18.00 9.88
N VAL A 40 -12.36 16.70 10.04
CA VAL A 40 -12.08 15.81 8.89
C VAL A 40 -13.20 15.87 7.83
N PRO A 41 -14.51 15.88 8.17
CA PRO A 41 -15.57 16.08 7.18
C PRO A 41 -15.49 17.42 6.45
N LYS A 42 -15.15 18.50 7.16
CA LYS A 42 -15.00 19.84 6.58
C LYS A 42 -13.80 19.89 5.62
N LEU A 43 -12.63 19.43 6.07
CA LEU A 43 -11.41 19.35 5.26
C LEU A 43 -11.61 18.46 4.02
N SER A 44 -12.28 17.32 4.18
CA SER A 44 -12.68 16.44 3.07
C SER A 44 -13.49 17.19 2.01
N LYS A 45 -14.43 18.05 2.42
CA LYS A 45 -15.28 18.81 1.50
C LYS A 45 -14.51 19.94 0.83
N GLU A 46 -13.65 20.64 1.58
CA GLU A 46 -12.78 21.70 1.05
C GLU A 46 -11.84 21.15 -0.03
N LEU A 47 -11.12 20.07 0.26
CA LEU A 47 -10.21 19.44 -0.70
C LEU A 47 -10.93 18.92 -1.95
N GLN A 48 -12.13 18.35 -1.81
CA GLN A 48 -12.92 17.91 -2.98
C GLN A 48 -13.41 19.08 -3.83
N ASN A 49 -13.68 20.23 -3.23
CA ASN A 49 -14.09 21.44 -3.96
C ASN A 49 -12.91 22.13 -4.64
N GLU A 50 -11.74 22.16 -4.00
CA GLU A 50 -10.51 22.74 -4.53
C GLU A 50 -9.93 21.91 -5.69
N PHE A 51 -10.08 20.58 -5.63
CA PHE A 51 -9.57 19.63 -6.62
C PHE A 51 -10.69 18.81 -7.27
N PRO A 52 -11.58 19.44 -8.05
CA PRO A 52 -12.71 18.75 -8.66
C PRO A 52 -12.23 17.67 -9.64
N GLY A 53 -12.83 16.49 -9.57
CA GLY A 53 -12.47 15.34 -10.41
C GLY A 53 -11.24 14.55 -9.95
N ILE A 54 -10.51 15.02 -8.93
CA ILE A 54 -9.41 14.28 -8.33
C ILE A 54 -9.94 13.47 -7.14
N GLY A 55 -9.97 12.14 -7.30
CA GLY A 55 -10.31 11.22 -6.22
C GLY A 55 -9.23 11.15 -5.15
N GLY A 56 -9.58 10.65 -3.96
CA GLY A 56 -8.61 10.46 -2.88
C GLY A 56 -8.91 11.24 -1.61
N PHE A 57 -9.77 12.26 -1.67
CA PHE A 57 -10.02 13.19 -0.56
C PHE A 57 -11.36 12.98 0.17
N SER A 58 -11.88 11.75 0.19
CA SER A 58 -13.03 11.43 1.05
C SER A 58 -12.62 11.42 2.53
N ALA A 59 -13.54 11.72 3.45
CA ALA A 59 -13.27 11.67 4.88
C ALA A 59 -12.64 10.35 5.31
N GLY A 60 -13.13 9.22 4.78
CA GLY A 60 -12.55 7.90 5.02
C GLY A 60 -11.09 7.79 4.56
N ASN A 61 -10.73 8.36 3.41
CA ASN A 61 -9.35 8.38 2.96
C ASN A 61 -8.46 9.29 3.80
N LEU A 62 -8.98 10.44 4.27
CA LEU A 62 -8.23 11.31 5.20
C LEU A 62 -7.91 10.58 6.51
N TRP A 63 -8.84 9.77 7.02
CA TRP A 63 -8.55 8.89 8.16
C TRP A 63 -7.48 7.84 7.84
N LEU A 64 -7.49 7.28 6.63
CA LEU A 64 -6.43 6.36 6.19
C LEU A 64 -5.07 7.05 6.04
N MET A 65 -5.04 8.31 5.62
CA MET A 65 -3.82 9.13 5.61
C MET A 65 -3.29 9.34 7.03
N SER A 66 -4.18 9.66 7.98
CA SER A 66 -3.82 9.77 9.40
C SER A 66 -3.28 8.45 9.96
N GLN A 67 -3.94 7.32 9.64
CA GLN A 67 -3.46 6.00 10.03
C GLN A 67 -2.07 5.72 9.42
N PHE A 68 -1.86 6.04 8.15
CA PHE A 68 -0.57 5.86 7.48
C PHE A 68 0.54 6.61 8.22
N TYR A 69 0.32 7.88 8.58
CA TYR A 69 1.29 8.65 9.36
C TYR A 69 1.55 7.99 10.72
N THR A 70 0.51 7.74 11.50
CA THR A 70 0.64 7.22 12.88
C THR A 70 1.36 5.87 12.94
N GLU A 71 1.11 5.00 11.96
CA GLU A 71 1.70 3.67 11.89
C GLU A 71 3.17 3.69 11.47
N TYR A 72 3.58 4.66 10.65
CA TYR A 72 4.90 4.65 9.99
C TYR A 72 5.83 5.76 10.49
N GLN A 73 5.35 6.72 11.30
CA GLN A 73 6.17 7.83 11.84
C GLN A 73 7.38 7.32 12.64
N SER A 74 7.28 6.18 13.30
CA SER A 74 8.38 5.53 14.04
C SER A 74 9.13 4.49 13.22
N VAL A 75 8.79 4.34 11.93
CA VAL A 75 9.25 3.27 11.03
C VAL A 75 9.62 3.87 9.68
N GLU A 76 10.49 4.88 9.71
CA GLU A 76 10.76 5.76 8.58
C GLU A 76 11.20 5.03 7.30
N PHE A 77 11.84 3.86 7.42
CA PHE A 77 12.28 3.07 6.27
C PHE A 77 11.14 2.58 5.37
N LEU A 78 9.90 2.50 5.88
CA LEU A 78 8.74 2.08 5.08
C LEU A 78 8.25 3.19 4.15
N VAL A 79 8.37 4.47 4.53
CA VAL A 79 7.81 5.61 3.78
C VAL A 79 8.39 5.70 2.36
N PRO A 80 9.72 5.56 2.13
CA PRO A 80 10.28 5.49 0.78
C PRO A 80 9.72 4.33 -0.05
N LEU A 81 9.42 3.19 0.57
CA LEU A 81 8.92 2.01 -0.13
C LEU A 81 7.47 2.20 -0.59
N VAL A 82 6.65 2.92 0.17
CA VAL A 82 5.25 3.21 -0.21
C VAL A 82 5.17 4.01 -1.50
N ARG A 83 6.13 4.91 -1.75
CA ARG A 83 6.22 5.74 -2.96
C ARG A 83 6.40 4.91 -4.25
N GLU A 84 6.81 3.66 -4.11
CA GLU A 84 7.05 2.74 -5.23
C GLU A 84 5.80 1.93 -5.64
N ILE A 85 4.71 2.06 -4.89
CA ILE A 85 3.44 1.36 -5.16
C ILE A 85 2.27 2.34 -5.15
N SER A 86 1.15 1.94 -5.75
CA SER A 86 -0.05 2.80 -5.73
C SER A 86 -0.67 2.82 -4.34
N TRP A 87 -1.24 3.98 -3.96
CA TRP A 87 -1.94 4.17 -2.69
C TRP A 87 -2.98 3.07 -2.39
N SER A 88 -3.77 2.67 -3.38
CA SER A 88 -4.78 1.61 -3.21
C SER A 88 -4.18 0.25 -2.79
N LYS A 89 -2.98 -0.09 -3.28
CA LYS A 89 -2.26 -1.31 -2.87
C LYS A 89 -1.65 -1.14 -1.48
N HIS A 90 -1.09 0.04 -1.19
CA HIS A 90 -0.59 0.36 0.14
C HIS A 90 -1.70 0.26 1.21
N ILE A 91 -2.89 0.80 0.96
CA ILE A 91 -4.03 0.68 1.89
C ILE A 91 -4.41 -0.78 2.14
N THR A 92 -4.36 -1.64 1.12
CA THR A 92 -4.58 -3.08 1.31
C THR A 92 -3.56 -3.67 2.28
N ILE A 93 -2.27 -3.34 2.11
CA ILE A 93 -1.18 -3.80 2.98
C ILE A 93 -1.35 -3.24 4.39
N LEU A 94 -1.59 -1.93 4.53
CA LEU A 94 -1.77 -1.25 5.81
C LEU A 94 -2.92 -1.87 6.63
N LYS A 95 -4.03 -2.19 5.97
CA LYS A 95 -5.22 -2.77 6.63
C LYS A 95 -5.09 -4.25 6.98
N LYS A 96 -4.41 -5.04 6.15
CA LYS A 96 -4.37 -6.50 6.30
C LYS A 96 -3.13 -7.01 7.03
N CYS A 97 -2.00 -6.31 6.96
CA CYS A 97 -0.73 -6.76 7.55
C CYS A 97 -0.54 -6.21 8.96
N LYS A 98 -0.07 -7.06 9.87
CA LYS A 98 -0.03 -6.77 11.31
C LYS A 98 1.25 -6.09 11.76
N ASN A 99 2.37 -6.44 11.16
CA ASN A 99 3.69 -5.97 11.57
C ASN A 99 4.46 -5.33 10.39
N ASN A 100 5.52 -4.59 10.72
CA ASN A 100 6.29 -3.83 9.74
C ASN A 100 7.09 -4.70 8.76
N GLN A 101 7.51 -5.90 9.18
CA GLN A 101 8.24 -6.84 8.31
C GLN A 101 7.33 -7.42 7.23
N GLU A 102 6.10 -7.80 7.60
CA GLU A 102 5.08 -8.28 6.67
C GLU A 102 4.69 -7.16 5.68
N ARG A 103 4.50 -5.93 6.18
CA ARG A 103 4.24 -4.75 5.34
C ARG A 103 5.36 -4.53 4.35
N GLN A 104 6.62 -4.54 4.81
CA GLN A 104 7.80 -4.41 3.96
C GLN A 104 7.85 -5.50 2.89
N PHE A 105 7.63 -6.76 3.26
CA PHE A 105 7.65 -7.91 2.36
C PHE A 105 6.66 -7.72 1.20
N TYR A 106 5.41 -7.36 1.49
CA TYR A 106 4.39 -7.18 0.46
C TYR A 106 4.58 -5.91 -0.37
N ILE A 107 5.13 -4.82 0.20
CA ILE A 107 5.47 -3.62 -0.58
C ILE A 107 6.58 -3.95 -1.59
N LEU A 108 7.65 -4.60 -1.14
CA LEU A 108 8.77 -4.99 -2.00
C LEU A 108 8.35 -6.01 -3.06
N SER A 109 7.53 -7.00 -2.69
CA SER A 109 6.98 -7.98 -3.64
C SER A 109 6.08 -7.30 -4.68
N THR A 110 5.25 -6.35 -4.25
CA THR A 110 4.39 -5.57 -5.17
C THR A 110 5.23 -4.75 -6.16
N LYS A 111 6.30 -4.10 -5.69
CA LYS A 111 7.24 -3.37 -6.55
C LYS A 111 7.93 -4.31 -7.53
N LYS A 112 8.49 -5.42 -7.05
CA LYS A 112 9.31 -6.35 -7.83
C LYS A 112 8.53 -7.10 -8.91
N PHE A 113 7.31 -7.55 -8.58
CA PHE A 113 6.51 -8.40 -9.47
C PHE A 113 5.33 -7.68 -10.11
N GLY A 114 5.16 -6.38 -9.86
CA GLY A 114 4.06 -5.60 -10.40
C GLY A 114 2.68 -6.12 -9.96
N LEU A 115 2.56 -6.66 -8.74
CA LEU A 115 1.35 -7.34 -8.29
C LEU A 115 0.12 -6.46 -8.47
N THR A 116 -0.94 -7.02 -9.07
CA THR A 116 -2.25 -6.37 -9.09
C THR A 116 -2.84 -6.38 -7.69
N LYS A 117 -3.83 -5.51 -7.43
CA LYS A 117 -4.46 -5.45 -6.11
C LYS A 117 -5.07 -6.80 -5.70
N ASN A 118 -5.69 -7.52 -6.63
CA ASN A 118 -6.30 -8.82 -6.36
C ASN A 118 -5.26 -9.89 -6.04
N VAL A 119 -4.16 -9.93 -6.80
CA VAL A 119 -3.06 -10.88 -6.54
C VAL A 119 -2.43 -10.59 -5.18
N LEU A 120 -2.21 -9.32 -4.85
CA LEU A 120 -1.72 -8.90 -3.53
C LEU A 120 -2.65 -9.35 -2.39
N ILE A 121 -3.96 -9.14 -2.53
CA ILE A 121 -4.95 -9.59 -1.54
C ILE A 121 -4.87 -11.11 -1.36
N HIS A 122 -4.88 -11.86 -2.45
CA HIS A 122 -4.80 -13.31 -2.44
C HIS A 122 -3.50 -13.83 -1.78
N GLN A 123 -2.36 -13.18 -2.06
CA GLN A 123 -1.09 -13.56 -1.42
C GLN A 123 -1.10 -13.32 0.10
N ILE A 124 -1.67 -12.19 0.54
CA ILE A 124 -1.84 -11.88 1.97
C ILE A 124 -2.75 -12.93 2.63
N GLU A 125 -3.89 -13.24 2.01
CA GLU A 125 -4.86 -14.21 2.55
C GLU A 125 -4.29 -15.63 2.60
N ASN A 126 -3.42 -15.99 1.67
CA ASN A 126 -2.71 -17.27 1.66
C ASN A 126 -1.50 -17.34 2.61
N LYS A 127 -1.24 -16.29 3.40
CA LYS A 127 -0.14 -16.21 4.36
C LYS A 127 1.22 -16.45 3.70
N THR A 128 1.44 -15.80 2.54
CA THR A 128 2.65 -15.99 1.72
C THR A 128 3.90 -15.57 2.49
N PHE A 129 3.82 -14.50 3.28
CA PHE A 129 4.91 -14.03 4.14
C PHE A 129 5.32 -15.09 5.18
N GLU A 130 4.37 -15.68 5.89
CA GLU A 130 4.65 -16.69 6.91
C GLU A 130 5.23 -17.96 6.30
N ARG A 131 4.68 -18.40 5.16
CA ARG A 131 5.22 -19.54 4.40
C ARG A 131 6.64 -19.26 3.91
N TYR A 132 6.92 -18.03 3.49
CA TYR A 132 8.25 -17.61 3.08
C TYR A 132 9.24 -17.71 4.25
N LEU A 133 8.89 -17.22 5.44
CA LEU A 133 9.73 -17.34 6.62
C LEU A 133 9.99 -18.81 7.01
N LEU A 134 8.95 -19.65 7.02
CA LEU A 134 9.08 -21.08 7.34
C LEU A 134 9.97 -21.82 6.34
N ASN A 135 9.90 -21.47 5.05
CA ASN A 135 10.76 -22.08 4.04
C ASN A 135 12.22 -21.63 4.20
N GLN A 136 12.48 -20.39 4.61
CA GLN A 136 13.84 -19.93 4.88
C GLN A 136 14.48 -20.62 6.08
N THR A 137 13.71 -20.91 7.13
CA THR A 137 14.23 -21.65 8.29
C THR A 137 14.42 -23.14 8.01
N ASN A 138 13.74 -23.69 7.00
CA ASN A 138 13.78 -25.10 6.64
C ASN A 138 14.73 -25.42 5.47
N PHE A 139 15.28 -24.42 4.78
CA PHE A 139 16.17 -24.60 3.65
C PHE A 139 17.32 -23.60 3.73
N GLU A 140 18.47 -24.06 4.22
CA GLU A 140 19.72 -23.28 4.19
C GLU A 140 20.19 -22.94 2.76
N TYR A 141 19.65 -23.56 1.72
CA TYR A 141 19.84 -23.10 0.34
C TYR A 141 18.61 -23.47 -0.51
N THR A 142 17.83 -22.49 -0.96
CA THR A 142 17.15 -22.52 -2.28
C THR A 142 16.62 -21.13 -2.61
N PHE A 143 17.44 -20.40 -3.37
CA PHE A 143 17.05 -19.17 -4.03
C PHE A 143 16.27 -19.57 -5.29
N ASP A 144 14.94 -19.63 -5.22
CA ASP A 144 14.12 -19.57 -6.44
C ASP A 144 12.74 -18.98 -6.19
N PHE A 145 12.68 -17.65 -6.30
CA PHE A 145 11.48 -16.83 -6.30
C PHE A 145 10.48 -17.18 -7.43
N LEU A 146 10.84 -18.05 -8.38
CA LEU A 146 10.09 -18.31 -9.62
C LEU A 146 9.06 -19.45 -9.53
N ASN A 147 9.25 -20.45 -8.67
CA ASN A 147 8.41 -21.67 -8.73
C ASN A 147 7.09 -21.60 -7.94
N LEU A 148 7.02 -20.79 -6.87
CA LEU A 148 5.83 -20.74 -6.02
C LEU A 148 4.74 -19.81 -6.57
N ALA A 149 5.13 -18.69 -7.19
CA ALA A 149 4.18 -17.73 -7.77
C ALA A 149 3.62 -18.22 -9.13
N CYS A 150 4.41 -18.93 -9.94
CA CYS A 150 3.92 -19.47 -11.22
C CYS A 150 2.91 -20.61 -11.03
N ARG A 151 3.05 -21.46 -10.00
CA ARG A 151 2.11 -22.58 -9.79
C ARG A 151 0.69 -22.13 -9.42
N THR A 152 0.52 -20.99 -8.72
CA THR A 152 -0.83 -20.50 -8.39
C THR A 152 -1.47 -19.65 -9.49
N PHE A 153 -0.65 -19.08 -10.40
CA PHE A 153 -1.16 -18.30 -11.53
C PHE A 153 -1.72 -19.18 -12.65
N VAL A 154 -1.12 -20.36 -12.91
CA VAL A 154 -1.60 -21.31 -13.92
C VAL A 154 -2.93 -21.95 -13.49
N ILE A 155 -3.10 -22.31 -12.21
CA ILE A 155 -4.30 -23.02 -11.75
C ILE A 155 -5.56 -22.13 -11.75
N THR A 156 -5.42 -20.80 -11.60
CA THR A 156 -6.59 -19.90 -11.54
C THR A 156 -7.05 -19.38 -12.90
N THR A 157 -6.20 -19.44 -13.94
CA THR A 157 -6.61 -19.05 -15.31
C THR A 157 -7.24 -20.19 -16.11
N GLU A 158 -7.01 -21.45 -15.74
CA GLU A 158 -7.65 -22.62 -16.38
C GLU A 158 -9.08 -22.93 -15.88
N MET A 159 -9.51 -22.38 -14.74
CA MET A 159 -10.88 -22.55 -14.23
C MET A 159 -11.90 -21.47 -14.69
N ILE A 160 -11.48 -20.46 -15.45
CA ILE A 160 -12.39 -19.43 -16.02
C ILE A 160 -12.55 -19.60 -17.55
N ARG A 161 -11.92 -20.62 -18.15
CA ARG A 161 -12.07 -21.00 -19.57
C ARG A 161 -12.55 -22.45 -19.77
N ARG A 162 -13.39 -22.95 -18.87
CA ARG A 162 -14.24 -24.11 -19.12
C ARG A 162 -15.67 -23.81 -18.69
#